data_AF-A0A3P7KWG0-F1
#
_entry.id   AF-A0A3P7KWG0-F1
#
_cell.length_a   1.000
_cell.length_b   1.000
_cell.length_c   1.000
_cell.angle_alpha   90.00
_cell.angle_beta   90.00
_cell.angle_gamma   90.00
#
_symmetry.space_group_name_H-M   'P 1'
#
loop_
_entity.id
_entity.type
_entity.pdbx_description
1 polymer ?
#
loop_
_entity_poly.entity_id
_entity_poly.type
_entity_poly.pdbx_seq_one_letter_code
_entity_poly.pdbx_strand_id
1 'polypeptide(L)'
;ARRRKSQPQNIKLRRLTQAYLTPFHVKPKQTSTESKIDHIYSITQNLILDYQSVTTGLFPRYSRDRDVGYVKDSIYCALACWACSIAYKRLDDERGRQTELRQSAVKTMRGILFCWMQQSARVRVFLSFCKSCFMKPFCLNPYLILLHFLQLDAFKSNISPENALHARFDLHSGMTLNRPNEQQYGHMQMDLVALYIIALVEMIASGAKVIYTHHEVNFVQNLVFYIERTYRTPDFGMWERGTRYNNGKPELHASSLGMVK
;
A
#
# COMPACT_ATOMS: atom_id res chain seq x y z
N ALA A 1 31.84 22.59 -80.28
CA ALA A 1 32.19 21.60 -79.23
C ALA A 1 30.91 21.10 -78.53
N ARG A 2 30.51 19.84 -78.75
CA ARG A 2 29.30 19.23 -78.16
C ARG A 2 29.50 18.99 -76.66
N ARG A 3 28.75 19.71 -75.81
CA ARG A 3 28.70 19.50 -74.35
C ARG A 3 27.84 18.26 -74.06
N ARG A 4 28.46 17.13 -73.70
CA ARG A 4 27.76 15.91 -73.24
C ARG A 4 27.02 16.24 -71.93
N LYS A 5 25.67 16.24 -71.95
CA LYS A 5 24.85 16.23 -70.72
C LYS A 5 25.00 14.86 -70.06
N SER A 6 25.67 14.78 -68.93
CA SER A 6 25.72 13.58 -68.08
C SER A 6 24.33 13.28 -67.52
N GLN A 7 23.82 12.07 -67.75
CA GLN A 7 22.54 11.60 -67.20
C GLN A 7 22.54 11.66 -65.66
N PRO A 8 21.41 11.97 -65.00
CA PRO A 8 21.30 11.97 -63.55
C PRO A 8 21.13 10.54 -63.03
N GLN A 9 22.18 9.72 -63.08
CA GLN A 9 22.13 8.32 -62.63
C GLN A 9 22.11 8.14 -61.10
N ASN A 10 22.25 9.21 -60.31
CA ASN A 10 22.48 9.10 -58.87
C ASN A 10 21.44 9.78 -57.97
N ILE A 11 20.21 10.00 -58.44
CA ILE A 11 19.13 10.50 -57.56
C ILE A 11 18.72 9.41 -56.55
N LYS A 12 18.67 8.15 -57.00
CA LYS A 12 18.31 6.99 -56.16
C LYS A 12 19.40 6.67 -55.13
N LEU A 13 20.67 6.71 -55.55
CA LEU A 13 21.83 6.55 -54.67
C LEU A 13 21.95 7.70 -53.66
N ARG A 14 21.71 8.97 -54.06
CA ARG A 14 21.64 10.08 -53.10
C ARG A 14 20.54 9.88 -52.07
N ARG A 15 19.34 9.42 -52.45
CA ARG A 15 18.25 9.13 -51.49
C ARG A 15 18.60 8.00 -50.52
N LEU A 16 19.32 6.96 -50.99
CA LEU A 16 19.77 5.85 -50.15
C LEU A 16 20.87 6.27 -49.17
N THR A 17 21.76 7.19 -49.57
CA THR A 17 22.84 7.69 -48.69
C THR A 17 22.46 8.93 -47.90
N GLN A 18 21.36 9.62 -48.24
CA GLN A 18 20.90 10.83 -47.56
C GLN A 18 20.68 10.59 -46.06
N ALA A 19 20.12 9.43 -45.69
CA ALA A 19 19.87 9.07 -44.29
C ALA A 19 21.17 9.02 -43.46
N TYR A 20 22.28 8.59 -44.07
CA TYR A 20 23.60 8.45 -43.44
C TYR A 20 24.44 9.74 -43.50
N LEU A 21 24.04 10.71 -44.33
CA LEU A 21 24.71 12.01 -44.48
C LEU A 21 24.00 13.12 -43.70
N THR A 22 22.91 12.82 -43.01
CA THR A 22 22.31 13.80 -42.09
C THR A 22 23.27 14.04 -40.94
N PRO A 23 23.67 15.31 -40.66
CA PRO A 23 24.49 15.60 -39.49
C PRO A 23 23.73 15.12 -38.26
N PHE A 24 24.41 14.30 -37.44
CA PHE A 24 23.89 13.77 -36.18
C PHE A 24 23.42 14.96 -35.34
N HIS A 25 22.10 15.22 -35.37
CA HIS A 25 21.51 16.19 -34.48
C HIS A 25 21.59 15.58 -33.09
N VAL A 26 22.58 16.01 -32.29
CA VAL A 26 22.52 15.86 -30.84
C VAL A 26 21.23 16.55 -30.44
N LYS A 27 20.20 15.77 -30.09
CA LYS A 27 18.95 16.32 -29.58
C LYS A 27 19.33 17.25 -28.42
N PRO A 28 18.84 18.49 -28.39
CA PRO A 28 19.14 19.41 -27.29
C PRO A 28 18.82 18.69 -25.97
N LYS A 29 19.65 18.89 -24.95
CA LYS A 29 19.57 18.28 -23.62
C LYS A 29 18.31 18.78 -22.89
N GLN A 30 17.13 18.43 -23.41
CA GLN A 30 15.88 18.51 -22.68
C GLN A 30 16.04 17.55 -21.50
N THR A 31 15.73 17.99 -20.29
CA THR A 31 15.64 17.09 -19.12
C THR A 31 14.71 15.95 -19.49
N SER A 32 15.27 14.80 -19.85
CA SER A 32 14.51 13.65 -20.32
C SER A 32 13.57 13.21 -19.21
N THR A 33 12.39 12.70 -19.55
CA THR A 33 11.45 12.13 -18.57
C THR A 33 12.15 11.10 -17.68
N GLU A 34 13.10 10.35 -18.25
CA GLU A 34 14.02 9.46 -17.54
C GLU A 34 14.85 10.18 -16.47
N SER A 35 15.49 11.32 -16.79
CA SER A 35 16.27 12.08 -15.81
C SER A 35 15.43 12.60 -14.64
N LYS A 36 14.17 12.95 -14.88
CA LYS A 36 13.23 13.37 -13.82
C LYS A 36 12.84 12.20 -12.93
N ILE A 37 12.55 11.05 -13.52
CA ILE A 37 12.20 9.84 -12.78
C ILE A 37 13.42 9.33 -11.99
N ASP A 38 14.63 9.42 -12.55
CA ASP A 38 15.88 9.09 -11.87
C ASP A 38 16.15 10.00 -10.67
N HIS A 39 15.79 11.28 -10.78
CA HIS A 39 15.83 12.19 -9.64
C HIS A 39 14.83 11.78 -8.54
N ILE A 40 13.59 11.43 -8.91
CA ILE A 40 12.57 10.95 -7.95
C ILE A 40 12.99 9.64 -7.29
N TYR A 41 13.61 8.73 -8.04
CA TYR A 41 14.17 7.49 -7.51
C TYR A 41 15.26 7.76 -6.49
N SER A 42 16.20 8.65 -6.79
CA SER A 42 17.24 9.03 -5.84
C SER A 42 16.66 9.63 -4.55
N ILE A 43 15.60 10.45 -4.67
CA ILE A 43 14.89 10.98 -3.50
C ILE A 43 14.21 9.85 -2.71
N THR A 44 13.56 8.93 -3.40
CA THR A 44 12.82 7.80 -2.79
C THR A 44 13.77 6.87 -2.04
N GLN A 45 14.95 6.58 -2.61
CA GLN A 45 16.00 5.81 -1.96
C GLN A 45 16.45 6.48 -0.65
N ASN A 46 16.87 7.74 -0.74
CA ASN A 46 17.47 8.45 0.39
C ASN A 46 16.46 8.78 1.51
N LEU A 47 15.19 9.05 1.17
CA LEU A 47 14.18 9.47 2.15
C LEU A 47 13.34 8.33 2.70
N ILE A 48 13.09 7.29 1.91
CA ILE A 48 12.18 6.20 2.27
C ILE A 48 12.98 4.93 2.50
N LEU A 49 13.63 4.40 1.46
CA LEU A 49 14.19 3.04 1.48
C LEU A 49 15.33 2.86 2.48
N ASP A 50 16.15 3.88 2.71
CA ASP A 50 17.22 3.88 3.71
C ASP A 50 16.72 3.65 5.15
N TYR A 51 15.44 3.94 5.41
CA TYR A 51 14.81 3.79 6.73
C TYR A 51 13.86 2.58 6.80
N GLN A 52 13.75 1.77 5.74
CA GLN A 52 12.93 0.57 5.76
C GLN A 52 13.54 -0.49 6.69
N SER A 53 12.75 -1.04 7.61
CA SER A 53 13.22 -2.15 8.43
C SER A 53 13.47 -3.41 7.59
N VAL A 54 14.63 -4.02 7.79
CA VAL A 54 15.00 -5.25 7.10
C VAL A 54 14.17 -6.43 7.60
N THR A 55 13.76 -6.43 8.87
CA THR A 55 13.01 -7.55 9.46
C THR A 55 11.52 -7.45 9.16
N THR A 56 10.90 -6.32 9.54
CA THR A 56 9.44 -6.17 9.44
C THR A 56 9.02 -5.49 8.14
N GLY A 57 9.89 -4.74 7.45
CA GLY A 57 9.51 -3.93 6.30
C GLY A 57 8.76 -2.65 6.65
N LEU A 58 8.53 -2.36 7.94
CA LEU A 58 7.87 -1.14 8.42
C LEU A 58 8.81 0.07 8.35
N PHE A 59 8.22 1.26 8.39
CA PHE A 59 8.92 2.53 8.41
C PHE A 59 8.70 3.27 9.73
N PRO A 60 9.74 3.93 10.26
CA PRO A 60 9.59 4.87 11.34
C PRO A 60 8.99 6.19 10.86
N ARG A 61 8.34 6.92 11.76
CA ARG A 61 7.77 8.25 11.47
C ARG A 61 8.83 9.34 11.32
N TYR A 62 9.91 9.24 12.08
CA TYR A 62 11.01 10.20 12.06
C TYR A 62 12.33 9.46 11.87
N SER A 63 13.25 10.04 11.08
CA SER A 63 14.56 9.44 10.78
C SER A 63 15.43 9.12 12.01
N ARG A 64 15.17 9.79 13.14
CA ARG A 64 15.90 9.63 14.40
C ARG A 64 15.37 8.49 15.27
N ASP A 65 14.08 8.18 15.17
CA ASP A 65 13.46 7.11 15.94
C ASP A 65 13.42 5.87 15.07
N ARG A 66 14.07 4.78 15.48
CA ARG A 66 14.10 3.52 14.72
C ARG A 66 13.49 2.36 15.51
N ASP A 67 12.82 2.66 16.61
CA ASP A 67 12.24 1.61 17.45
C ASP A 67 10.78 1.35 17.07
N VAL A 68 10.04 2.39 16.68
CA VAL A 68 8.60 2.30 16.46
C VAL A 68 8.25 2.42 14.98
N GLY A 69 7.58 1.40 14.45
CA GLY A 69 6.97 1.41 13.13
C GLY A 69 5.52 1.88 13.19
N TYR A 70 5.19 2.91 12.42
CA TYR A 70 3.83 3.40 12.27
C TYR A 70 3.21 2.78 11.02
N VAL A 71 2.09 2.06 11.18
CA VAL A 71 1.45 1.33 10.08
C VAL A 71 1.00 2.30 8.98
N LYS A 72 0.38 3.43 9.38
CA LYS A 72 -0.15 4.43 8.45
C LYS A 72 0.94 5.00 7.55
N ASP A 73 2.02 5.47 8.17
CA ASP A 73 3.17 6.06 7.48
C ASP A 73 3.85 5.02 6.59
N SER A 74 3.90 3.77 7.06
CA SER A 74 4.42 2.66 6.27
C SER A 74 3.61 2.39 5.00
N ILE A 75 2.28 2.50 5.05
CA ILE A 75 1.42 2.36 3.87
C ILE A 75 1.69 3.48 2.87
N TYR A 76 1.81 4.73 3.32
CA TYR A 76 2.12 5.85 2.45
C TYR A 76 3.50 5.70 1.78
N CYS A 77 4.52 5.27 2.54
CA CYS A 77 5.84 4.97 2.00
C CYS A 77 5.78 3.83 0.96
N ALA A 78 5.03 2.76 1.24
CA ALA A 78 4.84 1.66 0.30
C ALA A 78 4.16 2.11 -1.00
N LEU A 79 3.13 2.96 -0.90
CA LEU A 79 2.44 3.53 -2.06
C LEU A 79 3.36 4.43 -2.89
N ALA A 80 4.20 5.25 -2.25
CA ALA A 80 5.18 6.09 -2.94
C ALA A 80 6.19 5.25 -3.72
N CYS A 81 6.78 4.22 -3.09
CA CYS A 81 7.69 3.28 -3.74
C CYS A 81 7.00 2.52 -4.89
N TRP A 82 5.77 2.06 -4.67
CA TRP A 82 4.99 1.35 -5.68
C TRP A 82 4.64 2.25 -6.88
N ALA A 83 4.21 3.49 -6.65
CA ALA A 83 3.93 4.45 -7.72
C ALA A 83 5.19 4.74 -8.56
N CYS A 84 6.34 4.93 -7.92
CA CYS A 84 7.62 5.09 -8.60
C CYS A 84 7.96 3.82 -9.42
N SER A 85 7.69 2.63 -8.89
CA SER A 85 7.88 1.36 -9.62
C SER A 85 7.00 1.27 -10.88
N ILE A 86 5.78 1.79 -10.85
CA ILE A 86 4.89 1.83 -12.01
C ILE A 86 5.42 2.80 -13.07
N ALA A 87 5.98 3.94 -12.66
CA ALA A 87 6.62 4.88 -13.58
C ALA A 87 7.78 4.21 -14.34
N TYR A 88 8.63 3.47 -13.64
CA TYR A 88 9.70 2.68 -14.27
C TYR A 88 9.20 1.53 -15.14
N LYS A 89 8.08 0.89 -14.76
CA LYS A 89 7.43 -0.13 -15.59
C LYS A 89 6.97 0.44 -16.93
N ARG A 90 6.56 1.72 -16.97
CA ARG A 90 6.14 2.40 -18.21
C ARG A 90 7.31 2.87 -19.06
N LEU A 91 8.47 3.13 -18.45
CA LEU A 91 9.71 3.46 -19.16
C LEU A 91 10.45 2.25 -19.73
N ASP A 92 10.05 1.03 -19.34
CA ASP A 92 10.73 -0.22 -19.70
C ASP A 92 12.22 -0.23 -19.29
N ASP A 93 12.48 0.18 -18.04
CA ASP A 93 13.85 0.22 -17.49
C ASP A 93 14.40 -1.19 -17.23
N GLU A 94 15.48 -1.55 -17.93
CA GLU A 94 16.17 -2.84 -17.76
C GLU A 94 17.10 -2.90 -16.53
N ARG A 95 17.29 -1.78 -15.81
CA ARG A 95 18.23 -1.71 -14.67
C ARG A 95 17.69 -2.36 -13.39
N GLY A 96 16.49 -2.93 -13.43
CA GLY A 96 15.90 -3.65 -12.30
C GLY A 96 15.29 -2.77 -11.20
N ARG A 97 15.37 -1.43 -11.31
CA ARG A 97 14.86 -0.47 -10.31
C ARG A 97 13.36 -0.64 -10.07
N GLN A 98 12.62 -0.93 -11.13
CA GLN A 98 11.19 -1.27 -11.04
C GLN A 98 10.96 -2.44 -10.07
N THR A 99 11.74 -3.51 -10.20
CA THR A 99 11.56 -4.71 -9.36
C THR A 99 11.98 -4.45 -7.93
N GLU A 100 13.06 -3.73 -7.70
CA GLU A 100 13.53 -3.35 -6.37
C GLU A 100 12.46 -2.56 -5.60
N LEU A 101 11.98 -1.46 -6.18
CA LEU A 101 10.95 -0.60 -5.58
C LEU A 101 9.65 -1.39 -5.30
N ARG A 102 9.24 -2.21 -6.27
CA ARG A 102 8.04 -3.03 -6.14
C ARG A 102 8.18 -4.05 -5.01
N GLN A 103 9.32 -4.71 -4.88
CA GLN A 103 9.54 -5.69 -3.82
C GLN A 103 9.67 -5.02 -2.45
N SER A 104 10.26 -3.83 -2.37
CA SER A 104 10.25 -3.03 -1.13
C SER A 104 8.81 -2.72 -0.69
N ALA A 105 7.95 -2.25 -1.59
CA ALA A 105 6.54 -1.98 -1.28
C ALA A 105 5.80 -3.26 -0.84
N VAL A 106 6.02 -4.39 -1.54
CA VAL A 106 5.44 -5.70 -1.17
C VAL A 106 5.91 -6.14 0.21
N LYS A 107 7.20 -5.94 0.53
CA LYS A 107 7.77 -6.27 1.85
C LYS A 107 7.07 -5.49 2.95
N THR A 108 6.83 -4.19 2.77
CA THR A 108 6.10 -3.37 3.75
C THR A 108 4.66 -3.85 3.95
N MET A 109 3.91 -4.08 2.86
CA MET A 109 2.53 -4.54 2.96
C MET A 109 2.42 -5.92 3.64
N ARG A 110 3.33 -6.84 3.31
CA ARG A 110 3.42 -8.15 3.98
C ARG A 110 3.82 -8.02 5.45
N GLY A 111 4.71 -7.08 5.76
CA GLY A 111 5.11 -6.73 7.11
C GLY A 111 3.94 -6.34 7.99
N ILE A 112 3.11 -5.41 7.50
CA ILE A 112 1.89 -4.96 8.18
C ILE A 112 0.94 -6.15 8.40
N LEU A 113 0.71 -6.95 7.36
CA LEU A 113 -0.14 -8.14 7.44
C LEU A 113 0.35 -9.11 8.51
N PHE A 114 1.66 -9.37 8.55
CA PHE A 114 2.28 -10.26 9.53
C PHE A 114 2.09 -9.74 10.96
N CYS A 115 2.35 -8.45 11.20
CA CYS A 115 2.17 -7.82 12.51
C CYS A 115 0.71 -7.94 12.99
N TRP A 116 -0.25 -7.67 12.11
CA TRP A 116 -1.68 -7.81 12.42
C TRP A 116 -2.12 -9.27 12.61
N MET A 117 -1.59 -10.21 11.82
CA MET A 117 -1.87 -11.63 11.99
C MET A 117 -1.29 -12.19 13.29
N GLN A 118 -0.18 -11.66 13.81
CA GLN A 118 0.31 -12.00 15.15
C GLN A 118 -0.67 -11.59 16.26
N GLN A 119 -1.37 -10.46 16.10
CA GLN A 119 -2.44 -10.03 17.01
C GLN A 119 -3.76 -10.78 16.79
N SER A 120 -3.82 -11.70 15.83
CA SER A 120 -5.05 -12.44 15.52
C SER A 120 -5.61 -13.24 16.70
N ALA A 121 -4.90 -13.39 17.82
CA ALA A 121 -5.42 -13.89 19.09
C ALA A 121 -6.45 -12.94 19.73
N ARG A 122 -6.20 -11.63 19.71
CA ARG A 122 -7.15 -10.58 20.14
C ARG A 122 -8.28 -10.42 19.13
N VAL A 123 -7.91 -10.50 17.85
CA VAL A 123 -8.87 -10.60 16.75
C VAL A 123 -9.46 -12.03 16.67
N ARG A 124 -9.15 -12.99 17.56
CA ARG A 124 -9.69 -14.36 17.47
C ARG A 124 -11.07 -14.50 18.09
N VAL A 125 -11.38 -13.66 19.07
CA VAL A 125 -12.77 -13.39 19.48
C VAL A 125 -13.57 -12.84 18.29
N PHE A 126 -12.88 -12.15 17.37
CA PHE A 126 -13.37 -11.67 16.07
C PHE A 126 -13.45 -12.80 15.00
N LEU A 127 -12.47 -13.72 14.94
CA LEU A 127 -12.26 -14.71 13.86
C LEU A 127 -12.86 -16.11 14.13
N SER A 128 -13.15 -16.47 15.39
CA SER A 128 -13.63 -17.82 15.74
C SER A 128 -15.00 -18.13 15.16
N PHE A 129 -15.76 -17.12 14.76
CA PHE A 129 -17.12 -17.28 14.26
C PHE A 129 -17.17 -17.53 12.74
N CYS A 130 -16.27 -16.91 11.95
CA CYS A 130 -16.23 -17.08 10.50
C CYS A 130 -15.86 -18.48 10.03
N LYS A 131 -15.19 -19.29 10.87
CA LYS A 131 -14.90 -20.71 10.55
C LYS A 131 -16.16 -21.55 10.31
N SER A 132 -17.31 -21.18 10.90
CA SER A 132 -18.56 -21.91 10.68
C SER A 132 -19.34 -21.43 9.45
N CYS A 133 -19.17 -20.17 9.03
CA CYS A 133 -19.98 -19.57 7.96
C CYS A 133 -19.45 -19.76 6.54
N PHE A 134 -18.13 -19.91 6.32
CA PHE A 134 -17.57 -19.82 4.96
C PHE A 134 -17.33 -21.16 4.25
N MET A 135 -17.68 -22.31 4.87
CA MET A 135 -17.50 -23.62 4.23
C MET A 135 -18.61 -24.00 3.23
N LYS A 136 -19.43 -23.06 2.78
CA LYS A 136 -20.40 -23.28 1.68
C LYS A 136 -20.35 -22.12 0.70
N PRO A 137 -19.65 -22.27 -0.44
CA PRO A 137 -19.76 -21.30 -1.53
C PRO A 137 -21.18 -21.44 -2.11
N PHE A 138 -21.83 -20.31 -2.41
CA PHE A 138 -23.17 -20.24 -3.02
C PHE A 138 -24.34 -20.81 -2.19
N CYS A 139 -24.88 -20.02 -1.25
CA CYS A 139 -26.28 -20.21 -0.82
C CYS A 139 -27.01 -18.85 -0.75
N LEU A 140 -27.78 -18.55 -1.80
CA LEU A 140 -28.81 -17.51 -1.89
C LEU A 140 -30.04 -17.85 -1.01
N ASN A 141 -29.84 -18.09 0.30
CA ASN A 141 -30.96 -18.35 1.20
C ASN A 141 -31.21 -17.14 2.14
N PRO A 142 -32.35 -16.44 2.01
CA PRO A 142 -32.63 -15.22 2.78
C PRO A 142 -32.78 -15.46 4.30
N TYR A 143 -33.07 -16.70 4.73
CA TYR A 143 -33.19 -17.03 6.16
C TYR A 143 -31.83 -17.22 6.85
N LEU A 144 -30.78 -17.58 6.10
CA LEU A 144 -29.40 -17.69 6.62
C LEU A 144 -28.77 -16.29 6.81
N ILE A 145 -29.17 -15.32 5.99
CA ILE A 145 -28.75 -13.93 6.09
C ILE A 145 -29.19 -13.32 7.43
N LEU A 146 -30.39 -13.66 7.91
CA LEU A 146 -30.94 -13.14 9.17
C LEU A 146 -30.23 -13.70 10.41
N LEU A 147 -29.84 -14.99 10.39
CA LEU A 147 -29.09 -15.63 11.47
C LEU A 147 -27.62 -15.16 11.49
N HIS A 148 -27.05 -14.94 10.30
CA HIS A 148 -25.76 -14.26 10.12
C HIS A 148 -25.81 -12.83 10.69
N PHE A 149 -26.92 -12.09 10.49
CA PHE A 149 -27.09 -10.71 10.98
C PHE A 149 -27.18 -10.61 12.51
N LEU A 150 -27.94 -11.51 13.17
CA LEU A 150 -28.08 -11.55 14.64
C LEU A 150 -26.78 -11.92 15.36
N GLN A 151 -25.97 -12.81 14.78
CA GLN A 151 -24.65 -13.18 15.34
C GLN A 151 -23.58 -12.10 15.04
N LEU A 152 -23.72 -11.38 13.92
CA LEU A 152 -22.97 -10.16 13.61
C LEU A 152 -23.25 -9.07 14.66
N ASP A 153 -24.48 -8.92 15.15
CA ASP A 153 -24.84 -7.87 16.09
C ASP A 153 -24.22 -8.08 17.48
N ALA A 154 -24.12 -9.32 17.95
CA ALA A 154 -23.39 -9.68 19.18
C ALA A 154 -21.85 -9.58 19.02
N PHE A 155 -21.35 -9.71 17.79
CA PHE A 155 -19.95 -9.48 17.42
C PHE A 155 -19.60 -7.96 17.40
N LYS A 156 -20.52 -7.12 16.92
CA LYS A 156 -20.32 -5.66 16.79
C LYS A 156 -20.56 -4.88 18.08
N SER A 157 -21.15 -5.49 19.11
CA SER A 157 -21.25 -4.90 20.45
C SER A 157 -19.93 -4.92 21.26
N ASN A 158 -18.90 -5.64 20.80
CA ASN A 158 -17.61 -5.81 21.48
C ASN A 158 -16.43 -5.06 20.81
N ILE A 159 -16.70 -4.16 19.86
CA ILE A 159 -15.66 -3.28 19.28
C ILE A 159 -15.26 -2.26 20.36
N SER A 160 -14.23 -2.60 21.12
CA SER A 160 -13.62 -1.74 22.14
C SER A 160 -12.19 -1.34 21.73
N PRO A 161 -11.69 -0.18 22.16
CA PRO A 161 -10.33 0.27 21.87
C PRO A 161 -9.25 -0.70 22.36
N GLU A 162 -9.57 -1.50 23.39
CA GLU A 162 -8.68 -2.50 23.98
C GLU A 162 -8.46 -3.72 23.07
N ASN A 163 -9.47 -4.06 22.25
CA ASN A 163 -9.44 -5.20 21.34
C ASN A 163 -9.25 -4.78 19.87
N ALA A 164 -8.98 -3.51 19.61
CA ALA A 164 -8.77 -2.98 18.28
C ALA A 164 -7.41 -3.40 17.69
N LEU A 165 -7.29 -3.31 16.37
CA LEU A 165 -6.00 -3.50 15.69
C LEU A 165 -5.05 -2.38 16.09
N HIS A 166 -3.82 -2.73 16.47
CA HIS A 166 -2.82 -1.71 16.75
C HIS A 166 -2.34 -1.05 15.46
N ALA A 167 -2.12 0.27 15.55
CA ALA A 167 -1.55 1.09 14.48
C ALA A 167 -0.02 1.26 14.57
N ARG A 168 0.62 0.73 15.62
CA ARG A 168 2.07 0.86 15.88
C ARG A 168 2.68 -0.44 16.36
N PHE A 169 3.89 -0.73 15.90
CA PHE A 169 4.63 -1.96 16.22
C PHE A 169 6.09 -1.67 16.52
N ASP A 170 6.73 -2.61 17.20
CA ASP A 170 8.18 -2.63 17.30
C ASP A 170 8.80 -2.90 15.92
N LEU A 171 9.72 -2.04 15.50
CA LEU A 171 10.28 -2.05 14.15
C LEU A 171 11.16 -3.27 13.88
N HIS A 172 11.78 -3.81 14.93
CA HIS A 172 12.69 -4.95 14.87
C HIS A 172 11.94 -6.28 14.97
N SER A 173 11.01 -6.39 15.92
CA SER A 173 10.32 -7.65 16.23
C SER A 173 8.97 -7.81 15.53
N GLY A 174 8.32 -6.71 15.13
CA GLY A 174 6.95 -6.72 14.59
C GLY A 174 5.87 -6.99 15.65
N MET A 175 6.25 -7.02 16.93
CA MET A 175 5.37 -7.29 18.06
C MET A 175 4.70 -6.01 18.55
N THR A 176 3.63 -6.16 19.34
CA THR A 176 2.98 -5.03 20.02
C THR A 176 3.96 -4.34 20.98
N LEU A 177 3.92 -3.01 21.04
CA LEU A 177 4.77 -2.23 21.93
C LEU A 177 4.35 -2.41 23.38
N ASN A 178 5.29 -2.80 24.26
CA ASN A 178 5.08 -2.94 25.70
C ASN A 178 5.57 -1.68 26.45
N ARG A 179 5.30 -0.49 25.92
CA ARG A 179 5.71 0.79 26.54
C ARG A 179 4.59 1.33 27.44
N PRO A 180 4.88 1.98 28.57
CA PRO A 180 3.87 2.47 29.51
C PRO A 180 2.92 3.50 28.87
N ASN A 181 3.41 4.29 27.91
CA ASN A 181 2.61 5.28 27.20
C ASN A 181 1.74 4.69 26.07
N GLU A 182 1.85 3.39 25.79
CA GLU A 182 1.09 2.74 24.71
C GLU A 182 -0.39 2.58 25.06
N GLN A 183 -0.70 2.37 26.34
CA GLN A 183 -2.08 2.21 26.81
C GLN A 183 -2.93 3.47 26.59
N GLN A 184 -2.29 4.64 26.46
CA GLN A 184 -2.96 5.91 26.19
C GLN A 184 -3.12 6.19 24.67
N TYR A 185 -2.56 5.35 23.81
CA TYR A 185 -2.58 5.59 22.37
C TYR A 185 -3.90 5.11 21.73
N GLY A 186 -4.45 5.95 20.86
CA GLY A 186 -5.67 5.68 20.12
C GLY A 186 -5.49 4.67 18.99
N HIS A 187 -5.39 3.37 19.32
CA HIS A 187 -5.15 2.30 18.36
C HIS A 187 -6.30 2.04 17.38
N MET A 188 -7.54 2.20 17.82
CA MET A 188 -8.72 2.01 16.98
C MET A 188 -8.80 3.11 15.91
N GLN A 189 -8.19 2.84 14.75
CA GLN A 189 -8.16 3.73 13.59
C GLN A 189 -8.75 2.98 12.40
N MET A 190 -9.96 3.36 11.99
CA MET A 190 -10.68 2.63 10.94
C MET A 190 -10.23 3.04 9.54
N ASP A 191 -9.87 4.31 9.38
CA ASP A 191 -9.23 4.86 8.19
C ASP A 191 -7.93 4.13 7.82
N LEU A 192 -7.13 3.75 8.83
CA LEU A 192 -5.91 2.97 8.66
C LEU A 192 -6.18 1.63 7.95
N VAL A 193 -7.19 0.89 8.42
CA VAL A 193 -7.54 -0.43 7.88
C VAL A 193 -8.11 -0.28 6.46
N ALA A 194 -8.95 0.74 6.24
CA ALA A 194 -9.47 1.06 4.92
C ALA A 194 -8.36 1.41 3.93
N LEU A 195 -7.42 2.27 4.32
CA LEU A 195 -6.26 2.66 3.51
C LEU A 195 -5.39 1.44 3.14
N TYR A 196 -5.17 0.53 4.08
CA TYR A 196 -4.44 -0.70 3.81
C TYR A 196 -5.15 -1.58 2.77
N ILE A 197 -6.47 -1.77 2.90
CA ILE A 197 -7.25 -2.58 1.96
C ILE A 197 -7.22 -1.96 0.56
N ILE A 198 -7.40 -0.65 0.43
CA ILE A 198 -7.32 0.06 -0.85
C ILE A 198 -5.93 -0.13 -1.46
N ALA A 199 -4.86 0.13 -0.71
CA ALA A 199 -3.49 -0.04 -1.18
C ALA A 199 -3.20 -1.49 -1.61
N LEU A 200 -3.72 -2.46 -0.87
CA LEU A 200 -3.56 -3.89 -1.17
C LEU A 200 -4.24 -4.26 -2.50
N VAL A 201 -5.48 -3.80 -2.71
CA VAL A 201 -6.23 -4.06 -3.96
C VAL A 201 -5.51 -3.45 -5.16
N GLU A 202 -5.09 -2.19 -5.05
CA GLU A 202 -4.35 -1.47 -6.10
C GLU A 202 -3.04 -2.18 -6.47
N MET A 203 -2.27 -2.60 -5.47
CA MET A 203 -1.02 -3.34 -5.69
C MET A 203 -1.27 -4.69 -6.36
N ILE A 204 -2.27 -5.46 -5.92
CA ILE A 204 -2.61 -6.75 -6.52
C ILE A 204 -3.11 -6.56 -7.96
N ALA A 205 -3.94 -5.55 -8.23
CA ALA A 205 -4.43 -5.22 -9.57
C ALA A 205 -3.29 -4.88 -10.53
N SER A 206 -2.22 -4.24 -10.05
CA SER A 206 -1.02 -3.98 -10.85
C SER A 206 -0.13 -5.20 -11.13
N GLY A 207 -0.45 -6.34 -10.53
CA GLY A 207 0.27 -7.61 -10.65
C GLY A 207 1.26 -7.92 -9.53
N ALA A 208 1.22 -7.20 -8.40
CA ALA A 208 2.06 -7.51 -7.25
C ALA A 208 1.47 -8.67 -6.43
N LYS A 209 2.28 -9.69 -6.13
CA LYS A 209 1.88 -10.81 -5.26
C LYS A 209 2.15 -10.45 -3.80
N VAL A 210 1.12 -10.01 -3.08
CA VAL A 210 1.22 -9.66 -1.65
C VAL A 210 0.70 -10.79 -0.75
N ILE A 211 -0.39 -11.47 -1.16
CA ILE A 211 -1.03 -12.56 -0.44
C ILE A 211 -0.62 -13.91 -1.07
N TYR A 212 -0.29 -14.89 -0.24
CA TYR A 212 0.24 -16.19 -0.64
C TYR A 212 -0.50 -17.36 0.01
N THR A 213 -0.90 -17.23 1.28
CA THR A 213 -1.50 -18.34 2.04
C THR A 213 -3.01 -18.18 2.21
N HIS A 214 -3.72 -19.29 2.38
CA HIS A 214 -5.16 -19.27 2.66
C HIS A 214 -5.48 -18.57 4.00
N HIS A 215 -4.56 -18.61 4.97
CA HIS A 215 -4.74 -17.91 6.25
C HIS A 215 -4.70 -16.39 6.08
N GLU A 216 -3.82 -15.88 5.23
CA GLU A 216 -3.76 -14.46 4.88
C GLU A 216 -5.05 -14.01 4.15
N VAL A 217 -5.56 -14.83 3.21
CA VAL A 217 -6.84 -14.55 2.52
C VAL A 217 -7.99 -14.42 3.52
N ASN A 218 -8.13 -15.40 4.42
CA ASN A 218 -9.16 -15.36 5.46
C ASN A 218 -9.00 -14.11 6.33
N PHE A 219 -7.77 -13.77 6.72
CA PHE A 219 -7.53 -12.58 7.54
C PHE A 219 -7.98 -11.29 6.83
N VAL A 220 -7.61 -11.10 5.56
CA VAL A 220 -8.00 -9.93 4.77
C VAL A 220 -9.52 -9.85 4.60
N GLN A 221 -10.21 -10.97 4.39
CA GLN A 221 -11.68 -10.99 4.35
C GLN A 221 -12.28 -10.49 5.68
N ASN A 222 -11.71 -10.90 6.80
CA ASN A 222 -12.16 -10.42 8.11
C ASN A 222 -11.88 -8.91 8.32
N LEU A 223 -10.83 -8.36 7.72
CA LEU A 223 -10.61 -6.89 7.71
C LEU A 223 -11.69 -6.14 6.93
N VAL A 224 -12.21 -6.71 5.84
CA VAL A 224 -13.33 -6.09 5.09
C VAL A 224 -14.58 -6.02 5.96
N PHE A 225 -14.90 -7.10 6.69
CA PHE A 225 -16.00 -7.09 7.64
C PHE A 225 -15.75 -6.18 8.85
N TYR A 226 -14.49 -6.00 9.26
CA TYR A 226 -14.09 -5.07 10.32
C TYR A 226 -14.52 -3.64 10.00
N ILE A 227 -14.34 -3.19 8.76
CA ILE A 227 -14.65 -1.81 8.36
C ILE A 227 -16.12 -1.58 7.96
N GLU A 228 -16.92 -2.61 7.74
CA GLU A 228 -18.30 -2.51 7.25
C GLU A 228 -19.21 -1.59 8.09
N ARG A 229 -19.03 -1.53 9.42
CA ARG A 229 -19.83 -0.66 10.32
C ARG A 229 -19.12 0.59 10.83
N THR A 230 -18.07 1.04 10.14
CA THR A 230 -17.38 2.30 10.46
C THR A 230 -18.29 3.52 10.54
N TYR A 231 -19.43 3.49 9.84
CA TYR A 231 -20.46 4.53 9.93
C TYR A 231 -21.17 4.67 11.28
N ARG A 232 -20.99 3.71 12.20
CA ARG A 232 -21.53 3.76 13.58
C ARG A 232 -20.46 3.59 14.65
N THR A 233 -19.23 3.29 14.27
CA THR A 233 -18.13 3.02 15.21
C THR A 233 -17.30 4.28 15.38
N PRO A 234 -17.31 4.94 16.55
CA PRO A 234 -16.42 6.06 16.81
C PRO A 234 -14.97 5.54 16.91
N ASP A 235 -14.03 6.28 16.34
CA ASP A 235 -12.61 5.91 16.26
C ASP A 235 -11.71 7.09 16.67
N PHE A 236 -10.39 6.89 16.71
CA PHE A 236 -9.43 7.95 17.02
C PHE A 236 -9.01 8.78 15.80
N GLY A 237 -9.44 8.34 14.61
CA GLY A 237 -9.20 8.97 13.32
C GLY A 237 -7.73 9.12 12.97
N MET A 238 -7.49 9.82 11.86
CA MET A 238 -6.15 10.02 11.28
C MET A 238 -5.17 10.70 12.24
N TRP A 239 -5.67 11.54 13.14
CA TRP A 239 -4.85 12.36 14.03
C TRP A 239 -4.50 11.70 15.37
N GLU A 240 -4.97 10.47 15.62
CA GLU A 240 -4.57 9.67 16.80
C GLU A 240 -5.01 10.29 18.14
N ARG A 241 -5.92 11.27 18.10
CA ARG A 241 -6.31 12.14 19.23
C ARG A 241 -7.77 11.97 19.66
N GLY A 242 -8.56 11.24 18.87
CA GLY A 242 -10.01 11.19 19.07
C GLY A 242 -10.61 12.55 18.75
N THR A 243 -11.43 13.09 19.65
CA THR A 243 -12.12 14.36 19.38
C THR A 243 -11.21 15.52 18.99
N ARG A 244 -11.78 16.50 18.27
CA ARG A 244 -11.11 17.78 17.97
C ARG A 244 -10.54 18.48 19.21
N TYR A 245 -11.14 18.27 20.38
CA TYR A 245 -10.71 18.86 21.65
C TYR A 245 -9.60 18.04 22.35
N ASN A 246 -9.14 16.95 21.74
CA ASN A 246 -8.08 16.08 22.25
C ASN A 246 -8.35 15.57 23.68
N ASN A 247 -9.60 15.20 23.95
CA ASN A 247 -10.03 14.68 25.25
C ASN A 247 -9.87 13.14 25.36
N GLY A 248 -9.22 12.50 24.39
CA GLY A 248 -9.00 11.05 24.35
C GLY A 248 -10.26 10.21 24.14
N LYS A 249 -11.40 10.82 23.79
CA LYS A 249 -12.63 10.10 23.46
C LYS A 249 -12.71 9.87 21.95
N PRO A 250 -13.12 8.68 21.50
CA PRO A 250 -13.32 8.41 20.07
C PRO A 250 -14.55 9.16 19.55
N GLU A 251 -14.52 9.58 18.28
CA GLU A 251 -15.64 10.23 17.59
C GLU A 251 -15.84 9.66 16.19
N LEU A 252 -16.96 10.00 15.55
CA LEU A 252 -17.18 9.65 14.15
C LEU A 252 -16.40 10.61 13.25
N HIS A 253 -15.26 10.15 12.74
CA HIS A 253 -14.43 10.95 11.86
C HIS A 253 -14.88 10.86 10.40
N ALA A 254 -15.09 12.02 9.76
CA ALA A 254 -15.45 12.11 8.34
C ALA A 254 -14.41 11.45 7.42
N SER A 255 -13.12 11.46 7.80
CA SER A 255 -12.05 10.77 7.06
C SER A 255 -12.25 9.26 7.04
N SER A 256 -12.57 8.66 8.18
CA SER A 256 -12.83 7.23 8.31
C SER A 256 -14.08 6.83 7.55
N LEU A 257 -15.14 7.66 7.61
CA LEU A 257 -16.37 7.45 6.85
C LEU A 257 -16.15 7.53 5.34
N GLY A 258 -15.42 8.54 4.88
CA GLY A 258 -15.15 8.76 3.46
C GLY A 258 -14.23 7.70 2.85
N MET A 259 -13.28 7.16 3.61
CA MET A 259 -12.34 6.15 3.12
C MET A 259 -12.99 4.77 2.94
N VAL A 260 -14.03 4.48 3.73
CA VAL A 260 -14.67 3.16 3.76
C VAL A 260 -15.85 3.05 2.80
N LYS A 261 -16.48 4.18 2.48
CA LYS A 261 -17.70 4.24 1.67
C LYS A 261 -17.39 4.21 0.17
#